data_AF-A0A958F5N2-F1
#
_entry.id   AF-A0A958F5N2-F1
#
_cell.length_a   1.000
_cell.length_b   1.000
_cell.length_c   1.000
_cell.angle_alpha   90.00
_cell.angle_beta   90.00
_cell.angle_gamma   90.00
#
_symmetry.space_group_name_H-M   'P 1'
#
loop_
_entity.id
_entity.type
_entity.pdbx_description
1 polymer ?
#
loop_
_entity_poly.entity_id
_entity_poly.type
_entity_poly.pdbx_seq_one_letter_code
_entity_poly.pdbx_strand_id
1 'polypeptide(L)'
;MKRIFFITLLLLSTAYLPAQHNNTEFRACWVVDGHWLSSGNTAEQNKALIRQVLDRHVEANMTSVLWQVRRYGSVYYPSAIEPWGTQVNFQNPGFDPLAYAIEQAHARGLEFHAWFNTFESRFRYPGTPSQLHPEWICRDQDGIQMPDEIAWLSPGLPAVREYLKSVAMEIVTNYDVDGVHLDFVRWSEHVNSDDAVRLAMENLENQNLPDGWISEAQDELMKNNSSGRYLYDVDHPYSAGVPSGYG
;
A
#
# COMPACT_ATOMS: atom_id res chain seq x y z
N MET A 1 15.67 53.12 32.85
CA MET A 1 16.79 52.14 32.76
C MET A 1 16.38 50.71 33.14
N LYS A 2 15.66 50.45 34.23
CA LYS A 2 15.25 49.08 34.63
C LYS A 2 14.22 48.37 33.71
N ARG A 3 13.37 49.12 32.99
CA ARG A 3 12.38 48.55 32.05
C ARG A 3 12.95 48.12 30.70
N ILE A 4 14.04 48.76 30.25
CA ILE A 4 14.69 48.42 28.98
C ILE A 4 15.48 47.12 29.11
N PHE A 5 16.09 46.89 30.28
CA PHE A 5 16.86 45.69 30.60
C PHE A 5 16.00 44.40 30.62
N PHE A 6 14.74 44.50 31.04
CA PHE A 6 13.80 43.36 31.03
C PHE A 6 13.35 42.97 29.62
N ILE A 7 13.23 43.94 28.71
CA ILE A 7 12.84 43.67 27.32
C ILE A 7 14.00 43.05 26.54
N THR A 8 15.25 43.41 26.85
CA THR A 8 16.43 42.78 26.23
C THR A 8 16.64 41.33 26.70
N LEU A 9 16.33 41.01 27.96
CA LEU A 9 16.43 39.64 28.48
C LEU A 9 15.35 38.71 27.90
N LEU A 10 14.14 39.23 27.64
CA LEU A 10 13.04 38.48 27.03
C LEU A 10 13.29 38.17 25.54
N LEU A 11 13.98 39.07 24.82
CA LEU A 11 14.36 38.89 23.41
C LEU A 11 15.56 37.93 23.22
N LEU A 12 16.41 37.74 24.25
CA LEU A 12 17.47 36.72 24.19
C LEU A 12 16.96 35.30 24.47
N SER A 13 15.85 35.13 25.19
CA SER A 13 15.25 33.80 25.41
C SER A 13 14.52 33.23 24.18
N THR A 14 14.14 34.08 23.21
CA THR A 14 13.48 33.64 21.97
C THR A 14 14.45 33.21 20.87
N ALA A 15 15.76 33.38 21.07
CA ALA A 15 16.79 33.04 20.07
C ALA A 15 17.33 31.60 20.19
N TYR A 16 16.88 30.82 21.18
CA TYR A 16 17.22 29.41 21.36
C TYR A 16 15.99 28.52 21.23
N LEU A 17 15.24 28.66 20.14
CA LEU A 17 14.57 27.48 19.60
C LEU A 17 15.66 26.78 18.78
N PRO A 18 16.28 25.68 19.24
CA PRO A 18 17.05 24.85 18.33
C PRO A 18 16.12 24.57 17.14
N ALA A 19 16.53 24.99 15.94
CA ALA A 19 15.92 24.49 14.72
C ALA A 19 15.81 22.98 14.89
N GLN A 20 14.60 22.44 14.77
CA GLN A 20 14.25 21.06 15.13
C GLN A 20 15.34 20.11 14.63
N HIS A 21 16.25 19.74 15.54
CA HIS A 21 17.47 18.98 15.24
C HIS A 21 17.17 17.48 15.15
N ASN A 22 15.94 17.14 14.78
CA ASN A 22 15.41 15.78 14.86
C ASN A 22 15.05 15.25 13.47
N ASN A 23 15.76 15.65 12.41
CA ASN A 23 15.73 14.86 11.18
C ASN A 23 16.71 13.69 11.37
N THR A 24 16.33 12.75 12.25
CA THR A 24 17.01 11.46 12.36
C THR A 24 16.85 10.74 11.03
N GLU A 25 17.95 10.20 10.52
CA GLU A 25 17.93 9.46 9.26
C GLU A 25 16.90 8.33 9.32
N PHE A 26 15.93 8.35 8.40
CA PHE A 26 14.95 7.30 8.23
C PHE A 26 15.55 6.18 7.37
N ARG A 27 15.88 5.05 7.98
CA ARG A 27 16.44 3.87 7.30
C ARG A 27 15.42 2.75 7.39
N ALA A 28 14.74 2.46 6.28
CA ALA A 28 13.70 1.46 6.23
C ALA A 28 13.78 0.62 4.96
N CYS A 29 13.23 -0.59 5.04
CA CYS A 29 13.00 -1.45 3.89
C CYS A 29 11.53 -1.88 3.84
N TRP A 30 11.03 -2.06 2.61
CA TRP A 30 9.73 -2.67 2.37
C TRP A 30 9.75 -4.17 2.68
N VAL A 31 8.73 -4.63 3.40
CA VAL A 31 8.52 -6.03 3.73
C VAL A 31 7.21 -6.48 3.09
N VAL A 32 7.33 -7.19 1.97
CA VAL A 32 6.21 -7.76 1.20
C VAL A 32 5.58 -8.92 1.96
N ASP A 33 4.24 -9.03 1.88
CA ASP A 33 3.43 -10.05 2.57
C ASP A 33 3.99 -11.48 2.55
N GLY A 34 4.42 -11.98 1.38
CA GLY A 34 4.99 -13.33 1.23
C GLY A 34 6.33 -13.57 1.95
N HIS A 35 7.03 -12.53 2.41
CA HIS A 35 8.30 -12.70 3.14
C HIS A 35 8.13 -13.12 4.60
N TRP A 36 6.95 -12.88 5.18
CA TRP A 36 6.73 -13.02 6.63
C TRP A 36 5.48 -13.82 6.99
N LEU A 37 4.66 -14.20 6.00
CA LEU A 37 3.43 -14.97 6.21
C LEU A 37 3.23 -15.98 5.08
N SER A 38 2.85 -17.21 5.44
CA SER A 38 2.49 -18.26 4.48
C SER A 38 1.47 -19.24 5.05
N SER A 39 0.54 -19.70 4.22
CA SER A 39 -0.46 -20.71 4.53
C SER A 39 0.13 -22.10 4.73
N GLY A 40 1.33 -22.35 4.20
CA GLY A 40 2.05 -23.61 4.38
C GLY A 40 2.71 -23.75 5.77
N ASN A 41 2.74 -22.66 6.54
CA ASN A 41 3.38 -22.60 7.84
C ASN A 41 2.37 -22.69 8.99
N THR A 42 2.81 -23.28 10.10
CA THR A 42 2.15 -23.13 11.40
C THR A 42 2.26 -21.69 11.91
N ALA A 43 1.40 -21.33 12.87
CA ALA A 43 1.45 -20.01 13.51
C ALA A 43 2.84 -19.68 14.07
N GLU A 44 3.50 -20.63 14.75
CA GLU A 44 4.84 -20.39 15.30
C GLU A 44 5.94 -20.26 14.25
N GLN A 45 5.82 -20.97 13.10
CA GLN A 45 6.73 -20.76 11.98
C GLN A 45 6.56 -19.37 11.36
N ASN A 46 5.33 -18.89 11.19
CA ASN A 46 5.09 -17.51 10.72
C ASN A 46 5.61 -16.48 11.72
N LYS A 47 5.38 -16.67 13.04
CA LYS A 47 6.00 -15.81 14.06
C LYS A 47 7.53 -15.85 14.02
N ALA A 48 8.14 -16.99 13.73
CA ALA A 48 9.59 -17.10 13.57
C ALA A 48 10.09 -16.33 12.34
N LEU A 49 9.37 -16.37 11.21
CA LEU A 49 9.69 -15.56 10.04
C LEU A 49 9.60 -14.06 10.34
N ILE A 50 8.56 -13.63 11.05
CA ILE A 50 8.40 -12.23 11.49
C ILE A 50 9.63 -11.79 12.30
N ARG A 51 10.02 -12.57 13.32
CA ARG A 51 11.21 -12.28 14.12
C ARG A 51 12.47 -12.21 13.26
N GLN A 52 12.68 -13.17 12.36
CA GLN A 52 13.83 -13.22 11.47
C GLN A 52 13.92 -12.03 10.52
N VAL A 53 12.79 -11.56 9.97
CA VAL A 53 12.75 -10.36 9.14
C VAL A 53 13.16 -9.14 9.96
N LEU A 54 12.63 -8.98 11.16
CA LEU A 54 12.95 -7.84 12.04
C LEU A 54 14.39 -7.88 12.54
N ASP A 55 14.92 -9.05 12.89
CA ASP A 55 16.33 -9.23 13.27
C ASP A 55 17.26 -8.77 12.15
N ARG A 56 16.95 -9.10 10.88
CA ARG A 56 17.71 -8.63 9.71
C ARG A 56 17.66 -7.10 9.53
N HIS A 57 16.55 -6.46 9.90
CA HIS A 57 16.47 -5.00 9.87
C HIS A 57 17.40 -4.37 10.91
N VAL A 58 17.44 -4.94 12.13
CA VAL A 58 18.37 -4.50 13.18
C VAL A 58 19.82 -4.73 12.74
N GLU A 59 20.15 -5.90 12.19
CA GLU A 59 21.49 -6.21 11.67
C GLU A 59 21.92 -5.26 10.56
N ALA A 60 20.98 -4.82 9.71
CA ALA A 60 21.20 -3.81 8.68
C ALA A 60 21.18 -2.36 9.20
N ASN A 61 21.10 -2.18 10.53
CA ASN A 61 21.03 -0.88 11.21
C ASN A 61 19.83 -0.01 10.76
N MET A 62 18.72 -0.63 10.36
CA MET A 62 17.48 0.07 10.02
C MET A 62 16.84 0.67 11.27
N THR A 63 16.08 1.75 11.09
CA THR A 63 15.32 2.43 12.14
C THR A 63 13.85 2.04 12.12
N SER A 64 13.34 1.64 10.96
CA SER A 64 11.91 1.47 10.73
C SER A 64 11.65 0.35 9.72
N VAL A 65 10.44 -0.20 9.73
CA VAL A 65 9.97 -1.19 8.73
C VAL A 65 8.74 -0.68 8.01
N LEU A 66 8.70 -0.85 6.68
CA LEU A 66 7.52 -0.56 5.86
C LEU A 66 6.81 -1.89 5.57
N TRP A 67 5.83 -2.24 6.40
CA TRP A 67 5.31 -3.60 6.50
C TRP A 67 3.99 -3.78 5.77
N GLN A 68 3.92 -4.61 4.73
CA GLN A 68 2.71 -4.74 3.92
C GLN A 68 1.56 -5.37 4.72
N VAL A 69 0.56 -4.58 5.09
CA VAL A 69 -0.61 -5.06 5.86
C VAL A 69 -1.85 -5.26 5.00
N ARG A 70 -1.92 -4.61 3.84
CA ARG A 70 -3.02 -4.69 2.89
C ARG A 70 -2.53 -4.83 1.46
N ARG A 71 -3.07 -5.81 0.74
CA ARG A 71 -2.82 -6.05 -0.69
C ARG A 71 -4.07 -6.63 -1.34
N TYR A 72 -4.36 -6.26 -2.58
CA TYR A 72 -5.46 -6.82 -3.38
C TYR A 72 -6.85 -6.72 -2.74
N GLY A 73 -7.13 -5.70 -1.93
CA GLY A 73 -8.41 -5.58 -1.23
C GLY A 73 -8.61 -6.64 -0.14
N SER A 74 -7.51 -7.08 0.47
CA SER A 74 -7.45 -8.02 1.57
C SER A 74 -6.35 -7.63 2.55
N VAL A 75 -6.45 -8.11 3.79
CA VAL A 75 -5.58 -7.72 4.90
C VAL A 75 -4.93 -8.89 5.63
N TYR A 76 -3.90 -8.60 6.43
CA TYR A 76 -3.17 -9.58 7.22
C TYR A 76 -3.30 -9.36 8.74
N TYR A 77 -4.54 -9.05 9.16
CA TYR A 77 -4.96 -8.88 10.56
C TYR A 77 -6.48 -9.17 10.68
N PRO A 78 -7.03 -9.41 11.88
CA PRO A 78 -8.47 -9.63 12.06
C PRO A 78 -9.28 -8.35 11.81
N SER A 79 -9.69 -8.14 10.55
CA SER A 79 -10.50 -7.00 10.12
C SER A 79 -12.00 -7.30 10.12
N ALA A 80 -12.80 -6.27 10.35
CA ALA A 80 -14.25 -6.27 10.14
C ALA A 80 -14.65 -5.76 8.74
N ILE A 81 -13.70 -5.23 7.96
CA ILE A 81 -13.96 -4.56 6.68
C ILE A 81 -13.48 -5.40 5.49
N GLU A 82 -12.27 -5.96 5.55
CA GLU A 82 -11.67 -6.73 4.46
C GLU A 82 -11.35 -8.18 4.89
N PRO A 83 -11.39 -9.14 3.95
CA PRO A 83 -11.07 -10.52 4.25
C PRO A 83 -9.55 -10.69 4.46
N TRP A 84 -9.20 -11.83 5.05
CA TRP A 84 -7.80 -12.29 5.12
C TRP A 84 -7.20 -12.42 3.71
N GLY A 85 -5.92 -12.09 3.56
CA GLY A 85 -5.26 -12.12 2.25
C GLY A 85 -4.83 -13.48 1.74
N THR A 86 -4.28 -13.47 0.52
CA THR A 86 -3.91 -14.68 -0.23
C THR A 86 -2.79 -15.47 0.44
N GLN A 87 -1.86 -14.81 1.17
CA GLN A 87 -0.77 -15.51 1.87
C GLN A 87 -1.27 -16.47 2.96
N VAL A 88 -2.52 -16.36 3.39
CA VAL A 88 -3.15 -17.25 4.37
C VAL A 88 -4.39 -17.95 3.81
N ASN A 89 -4.54 -18.00 2.48
CA ASN A 89 -5.68 -18.59 1.77
C ASN A 89 -7.03 -18.08 2.28
N PHE A 90 -7.13 -16.78 2.58
CA PHE A 90 -8.34 -16.15 3.11
C PHE A 90 -8.84 -16.72 4.45
N GLN A 91 -7.95 -17.34 5.24
CA GLN A 91 -8.26 -17.93 6.54
C GLN A 91 -7.42 -17.33 7.66
N ASN A 92 -7.95 -17.34 8.87
CA ASN A 92 -7.21 -16.92 10.06
C ASN A 92 -6.01 -17.87 10.30
N PRO A 93 -4.76 -17.39 10.35
CA PRO A 93 -3.57 -18.22 10.52
C PRO A 93 -3.36 -18.74 11.96
N GLY A 94 -4.34 -18.54 12.86
CA GLY A 94 -4.31 -18.97 14.26
C GLY A 94 -3.71 -17.94 15.22
N PHE A 95 -3.42 -16.73 14.76
CA PHE A 95 -2.94 -15.59 15.55
C PHE A 95 -3.23 -14.27 14.82
N ASP A 96 -3.08 -13.13 15.51
CA ASP A 96 -3.08 -11.80 14.89
C ASP A 96 -1.65 -11.48 14.41
N PRO A 97 -1.38 -11.49 13.08
CA PRO A 97 -0.02 -11.31 12.58
C PRO A 97 0.48 -9.86 12.70
N LEU A 98 -0.41 -8.88 12.55
CA LEU A 98 -0.07 -7.46 12.64
C LEU A 98 0.28 -7.08 14.08
N ALA A 99 -0.57 -7.46 15.05
CA ALA A 99 -0.28 -7.21 16.47
C ALA A 99 1.08 -7.80 16.88
N TYR A 100 1.35 -9.04 16.45
CA TYR A 100 2.61 -9.71 16.76
C TYR A 100 3.82 -9.02 16.11
N ALA A 101 3.69 -8.59 14.85
CA ALA A 101 4.78 -7.92 14.14
C ALA A 101 5.12 -6.56 14.76
N ILE A 102 4.11 -5.78 15.17
CA ILE A 102 4.28 -4.50 15.88
C ILE A 102 5.01 -4.72 17.20
N GLU A 103 4.51 -5.63 18.04
CA GLU A 103 5.13 -5.95 19.34
C GLU A 103 6.62 -6.32 19.17
N GLN A 104 6.92 -7.17 18.18
CA GLN A 104 8.29 -7.61 17.92
C GLN A 104 9.19 -6.52 17.33
N ALA A 105 8.64 -5.58 16.56
CA ALA A 105 9.38 -4.45 16.00
C ALA A 105 9.73 -3.46 17.11
N HIS A 106 8.77 -3.08 17.94
CA HIS A 106 8.96 -2.19 19.07
C HIS A 106 9.94 -2.76 20.10
N ALA A 107 9.87 -4.07 20.38
CA ALA A 107 10.84 -4.74 21.26
C ALA A 107 12.30 -4.65 20.78
N ARG A 108 12.49 -4.35 19.48
CA ARG A 108 13.80 -4.16 18.83
C ARG A 108 14.16 -2.68 18.62
N GLY A 109 13.30 -1.75 19.05
CA GLY A 109 13.46 -0.32 18.81
C GLY A 109 13.26 0.09 17.36
N LEU A 110 12.53 -0.70 16.58
CA LEU A 110 12.13 -0.36 15.21
C LEU A 110 10.76 0.33 15.23
N GLU A 111 10.61 1.42 14.48
CA GLU A 111 9.29 1.94 14.16
C GLU A 111 8.58 1.01 13.17
N PHE A 112 7.28 0.83 13.35
CA PHE A 112 6.44 0.01 12.49
C PHE A 112 5.48 0.89 11.67
N HIS A 113 5.71 0.93 10.36
CA HIS A 113 4.85 1.66 9.43
C HIS A 113 4.01 0.66 8.64
N ALA A 114 2.69 0.71 8.83
CA ALA A 114 1.73 -0.13 8.11
C ALA A 114 1.66 0.28 6.63
N TRP A 115 2.20 -0.55 5.74
CA TRP A 115 2.20 -0.35 4.30
C TRP A 115 0.94 -0.91 3.63
N PHE A 116 0.30 -0.05 2.84
CA PHE A 116 -1.02 -0.23 2.26
C PHE A 116 -0.94 -0.02 0.73
N ASN A 117 -1.19 -1.07 -0.07
CA ASN A 117 -1.46 -0.87 -1.50
C ASN A 117 -2.85 -0.25 -1.66
N THR A 118 -2.94 0.96 -2.21
CA THR A 118 -4.12 1.81 -2.03
C THR A 118 -5.33 1.36 -2.84
N PHE A 119 -5.23 1.40 -4.15
CA PHE A 119 -6.38 1.18 -5.03
C PHE A 119 -6.45 -0.22 -5.62
N GLU A 120 -5.45 -1.06 -5.37
CA GLU A 120 -5.37 -2.39 -5.96
C GLU A 120 -6.38 -3.37 -5.32
N SER A 121 -7.14 -4.10 -6.14
CA SER A 121 -8.19 -5.03 -5.68
C SER A 121 -8.31 -6.27 -6.57
N ARG A 122 -7.15 -6.87 -6.90
CA ARG A 122 -7.06 -8.08 -7.73
C ARG A 122 -7.70 -9.31 -7.06
N PHE A 123 -7.95 -10.34 -7.85
CA PHE A 123 -8.43 -11.66 -7.41
C PHE A 123 -9.74 -11.57 -6.63
N ARG A 124 -10.84 -11.29 -7.36
CA ARG A 124 -12.19 -11.21 -6.78
C ARG A 124 -12.47 -12.43 -5.89
N TYR A 125 -12.64 -12.17 -4.59
CA TYR A 125 -12.93 -13.17 -3.57
C TYR A 125 -14.06 -12.69 -2.65
N PRO A 126 -14.90 -13.58 -2.07
CA PRO A 126 -15.95 -13.17 -1.14
C PRO A 126 -15.48 -12.18 -0.06
N GLY A 127 -16.13 -11.02 0.01
CA GLY A 127 -15.80 -9.95 0.97
C GLY A 127 -14.75 -8.94 0.50
N THR A 128 -14.03 -9.21 -0.59
CA THR A 128 -13.14 -8.20 -1.20
C THR A 128 -13.94 -7.03 -1.80
N PRO A 129 -13.40 -5.81 -1.86
CA PRO A 129 -14.12 -4.67 -2.42
C PRO A 129 -14.48 -4.86 -3.91
N SER A 130 -13.64 -5.54 -4.70
CA SER A 130 -13.97 -5.86 -6.10
C SER A 130 -15.12 -6.86 -6.27
N GLN A 131 -15.44 -7.64 -5.24
CA GLN A 131 -16.59 -8.54 -5.20
C GLN A 131 -17.85 -7.83 -4.71
N LEU A 132 -17.73 -7.06 -3.63
CA LEU A 132 -18.86 -6.36 -3.00
C LEU A 132 -19.33 -5.15 -3.80
N HIS A 133 -18.39 -4.47 -4.48
CA HIS A 133 -18.60 -3.23 -5.21
C HIS A 133 -17.99 -3.30 -6.61
N PRO A 134 -18.53 -4.14 -7.51
CA PRO A 134 -18.05 -4.21 -8.89
C PRO A 134 -18.14 -2.86 -9.63
N GLU A 135 -19.03 -1.97 -9.22
CA GLU A 135 -19.15 -0.59 -9.72
C GLU A 135 -17.97 0.31 -9.35
N TRP A 136 -17.16 -0.06 -8.35
CA TRP A 136 -15.97 0.69 -7.97
C TRP A 136 -14.76 0.41 -8.85
N ILE A 137 -14.81 -0.65 -9.66
CA ILE A 137 -13.68 -1.07 -10.46
C ILE A 137 -13.51 -0.16 -11.67
N CYS A 138 -12.26 0.22 -11.90
CA CYS A 138 -11.82 0.97 -13.07
C CYS A 138 -12.29 0.33 -14.38
N ARG A 139 -12.55 1.17 -15.37
CA ARG A 139 -13.02 0.81 -16.71
C ARG A 139 -12.13 1.46 -17.75
N ASP A 140 -11.99 0.84 -18.91
CA ASP A 140 -11.36 1.49 -20.05
C ASP A 140 -12.27 2.54 -20.72
N GLN A 141 -11.77 3.14 -21.80
CA GLN A 141 -12.47 4.15 -22.58
C GLN A 141 -13.79 3.67 -23.22
N ASP A 142 -13.96 2.36 -23.40
CA ASP A 142 -15.16 1.75 -23.99
C ASP A 142 -16.16 1.35 -22.88
N GLY A 143 -15.84 1.67 -21.62
CA GLY A 143 -16.64 1.37 -20.44
C GLY A 143 -16.52 -0.08 -19.97
N ILE A 144 -15.59 -0.85 -20.52
CA ILE A 144 -15.38 -2.25 -20.12
C ILE A 144 -14.58 -2.25 -18.82
N GLN A 145 -15.08 -3.01 -17.85
CA GLN A 145 -14.46 -3.16 -16.54
C GLN A 145 -13.14 -3.92 -16.64
N MET A 146 -12.16 -3.53 -15.82
CA MET A 146 -10.92 -4.28 -15.69
C MET A 146 -11.18 -5.74 -15.26
N PRO A 147 -10.39 -6.71 -15.74
CA PRO A 147 -10.50 -8.10 -15.37
C PRO A 147 -10.05 -8.30 -13.91
N ASP A 148 -10.55 -9.34 -13.27
CA ASP A 148 -10.36 -9.58 -11.83
C ASP A 148 -8.87 -9.74 -11.47
N GLU A 149 -8.05 -10.29 -12.36
CA GLU A 149 -6.61 -10.52 -12.20
C GLU A 149 -5.79 -9.24 -12.10
N ILE A 150 -6.30 -8.14 -12.65
CA ILE A 150 -5.64 -6.84 -12.67
C ILE A 150 -6.58 -5.72 -12.20
N ALA A 151 -7.59 -6.05 -11.40
CA ALA A 151 -8.62 -5.09 -11.02
C ALA A 151 -8.12 -4.04 -10.03
N TRP A 152 -8.52 -2.78 -10.27
CA TRP A 152 -8.23 -1.64 -9.42
C TRP A 152 -9.52 -0.87 -9.12
N LEU A 153 -9.64 -0.37 -7.91
CA LEU A 153 -10.68 0.55 -7.48
C LEU A 153 -10.40 1.93 -8.07
N SER A 154 -11.43 2.65 -8.49
CA SER A 154 -11.25 4.01 -9.01
C SER A 154 -10.95 5.01 -7.91
N PRO A 155 -9.82 5.74 -7.98
CA PRO A 155 -9.55 6.89 -7.12
C PRO A 155 -10.57 8.03 -7.28
N GLY A 156 -11.27 8.10 -8.42
CA GLY A 156 -12.23 9.15 -8.76
C GLY A 156 -13.54 9.08 -7.97
N LEU A 157 -13.90 7.89 -7.48
CA LEU A 157 -15.14 7.67 -6.73
C LEU A 157 -15.01 8.08 -5.25
N PRO A 158 -15.87 8.98 -4.72
CA PRO A 158 -15.87 9.33 -3.31
C PRO A 158 -16.07 8.14 -2.38
N ALA A 159 -16.91 7.18 -2.77
CA ALA A 159 -17.18 5.97 -2.00
C ALA A 159 -15.91 5.12 -1.80
N VAL A 160 -15.07 4.98 -2.84
CA VAL A 160 -13.78 4.29 -2.75
C VAL A 160 -12.84 4.99 -1.78
N ARG A 161 -12.75 6.33 -1.86
CA ARG A 161 -11.87 7.10 -0.97
C ARG A 161 -12.30 6.98 0.50
N GLU A 162 -13.58 7.07 0.80
CA GLU A 162 -14.09 6.88 2.17
C GLU A 162 -13.93 5.43 2.65
N TYR A 163 -14.11 4.45 1.77
CA TYR A 163 -13.86 3.04 2.08
C TYR A 163 -12.40 2.80 2.47
N LEU A 164 -11.43 3.21 1.64
CA LEU A 164 -10.01 3.00 1.92
C LEU A 164 -9.55 3.75 3.16
N LYS A 165 -10.09 4.95 3.39
CA LYS A 165 -9.90 5.69 4.64
C LYS A 165 -10.42 4.89 5.84
N SER A 166 -11.57 4.22 5.74
CA SER A 166 -12.09 3.40 6.83
C SER A 166 -11.18 2.22 7.16
N VAL A 167 -10.56 1.58 6.16
CA VAL A 167 -9.57 0.50 6.37
C VAL A 167 -8.32 1.05 7.05
N ALA A 168 -7.78 2.19 6.59
CA ALA A 168 -6.65 2.85 7.25
C ALA A 168 -6.99 3.25 8.70
N MET A 169 -8.23 3.72 8.95
CA MET A 169 -8.70 4.07 10.28
C MET A 169 -8.84 2.85 11.20
N GLU A 170 -9.26 1.70 10.68
CA GLU A 170 -9.31 0.45 11.44
C GLU A 170 -7.91 0.06 11.96
N ILE A 171 -6.88 0.22 11.13
CA ILE A 171 -5.50 -0.06 11.52
C ILE A 171 -5.05 0.90 12.63
N VAL A 172 -5.10 2.22 12.40
CA VAL A 172 -4.58 3.20 13.38
C VAL A 172 -5.39 3.28 14.67
N THR A 173 -6.64 2.81 14.67
CA THR A 173 -7.48 2.79 15.88
C THR A 173 -7.18 1.56 16.75
N ASN A 174 -6.84 0.44 16.13
CA ASN A 174 -6.72 -0.85 16.83
C ASN A 174 -5.27 -1.27 17.10
N TYR A 175 -4.29 -0.63 16.45
CA TYR A 175 -2.89 -1.03 16.50
C TYR A 175 -1.97 0.17 16.79
N ASP A 176 -0.92 -0.07 17.58
CA ASP A 176 0.10 0.92 17.94
C ASP A 176 1.14 1.07 16.82
N VAL A 177 0.70 1.56 15.66
CA VAL A 177 1.59 1.82 14.52
C VAL A 177 2.25 3.19 14.65
N ASP A 178 3.50 3.29 14.21
CA ASP A 178 4.25 4.55 14.18
C ASP A 178 3.93 5.37 12.91
N GLY A 179 3.41 4.72 11.88
CA GLY A 179 3.02 5.37 10.64
C GLY A 179 2.14 4.52 9.72
N VAL A 180 1.53 5.19 8.74
CA VAL A 180 0.83 4.56 7.62
C VAL A 180 1.55 4.95 6.34
N HIS A 181 1.96 3.95 5.57
CA HIS A 181 2.66 4.13 4.30
C HIS A 181 1.74 3.74 3.15
N LEU A 182 1.34 4.73 2.33
CA LEU A 182 0.47 4.49 1.19
C LEU A 182 1.31 4.27 -0.08
N ASP A 183 1.12 3.13 -0.72
CA ASP A 183 1.70 2.83 -2.02
C ASP A 183 0.60 2.66 -3.06
N PHE A 184 0.98 2.74 -4.33
CA PHE A 184 0.08 2.72 -5.48
C PHE A 184 -1.07 3.74 -5.34
N VAL A 185 -0.78 4.93 -4.79
CA VAL A 185 -1.70 6.08 -4.77
C VAL A 185 -1.75 6.73 -6.15
N ARG A 186 -2.25 5.97 -7.13
CA ARG A 186 -2.27 6.33 -8.55
C ARG A 186 -3.37 5.59 -9.27
N TRP A 187 -3.65 6.01 -10.50
CA TRP A 187 -4.44 5.22 -11.45
C TRP A 187 -3.68 3.95 -11.82
N SER A 188 -4.43 2.91 -12.21
CA SER A 188 -3.84 1.65 -12.64
C SER A 188 -2.89 1.86 -13.81
N GLU A 189 -1.77 1.16 -13.77
CA GLU A 189 -0.78 1.13 -14.84
C GLU A 189 -1.06 0.06 -15.91
N HIS A 190 -2.02 -0.83 -15.65
CA HIS A 190 -2.41 -1.92 -16.55
C HIS A 190 -3.47 -1.44 -17.54
N VAL A 191 -3.44 -2.01 -18.75
CA VAL A 191 -4.49 -1.84 -19.77
C VAL A 191 -5.44 -3.04 -19.72
N ASN A 192 -6.69 -2.85 -20.12
CA ASN A 192 -7.71 -3.90 -20.14
C ASN A 192 -7.59 -4.79 -21.39
N SER A 193 -6.50 -5.54 -21.54
CA SER A 193 -6.30 -6.50 -22.63
C SER A 193 -5.81 -7.84 -22.14
N ASP A 194 -6.12 -8.92 -22.88
CA ASP A 194 -5.68 -10.29 -22.54
C ASP A 194 -4.14 -10.38 -22.41
N ASP A 195 -3.40 -9.67 -23.28
CA ASP A 195 -1.94 -9.60 -23.20
C ASP A 195 -1.47 -8.91 -21.92
N ALA A 196 -2.16 -7.85 -21.47
CA ALA A 196 -1.83 -7.16 -20.23
C ALA A 196 -2.13 -8.02 -19.01
N VAL A 197 -3.26 -8.74 -19.02
CA VAL A 197 -3.58 -9.73 -17.99
C VAL A 197 -2.50 -10.80 -17.94
N ARG A 198 -2.13 -11.39 -19.08
CA ARG A 198 -1.08 -12.39 -19.16
C ARG A 198 0.25 -11.86 -18.61
N LEU A 199 0.72 -10.70 -19.08
CA LEU A 199 1.98 -10.10 -18.62
C LEU A 199 1.95 -9.75 -17.13
N ALA A 200 0.84 -9.26 -16.62
CA ALA A 200 0.69 -8.97 -15.20
C ALA A 200 0.74 -10.25 -14.35
N MET A 201 0.21 -11.37 -14.86
CA MET A 201 0.29 -12.68 -14.21
C MET A 201 1.69 -13.30 -14.31
N GLU A 202 2.33 -13.22 -15.48
CA GLU A 202 3.71 -13.70 -15.70
C GLU A 202 4.72 -12.92 -14.86
N ASN A 203 4.53 -11.60 -14.68
CA ASN A 203 5.42 -10.79 -13.83
C ASN A 203 5.18 -10.97 -12.33
N LEU A 204 4.03 -11.49 -11.92
CA LEU A 204 3.88 -11.98 -10.54
C LEU A 204 4.76 -13.22 -10.29
N GLU A 205 5.13 -13.95 -11.35
CA GLU A 205 6.07 -15.08 -11.29
C GLU A 205 7.53 -14.65 -11.58
N ASN A 206 7.76 -13.66 -12.44
CA ASN A 206 9.10 -13.16 -12.82
C ASN A 206 9.65 -12.10 -11.85
N GLN A 207 10.09 -12.54 -10.68
CA GLN A 207 10.73 -11.72 -9.63
C GLN A 207 12.15 -11.21 -9.95
N ASN A 208 12.62 -11.29 -11.19
CA ASN A 208 14.03 -11.07 -11.54
C ASN A 208 14.35 -9.70 -12.16
N LEU A 209 13.37 -8.82 -12.32
CA LEU A 209 13.63 -7.44 -12.75
C LEU A 209 13.87 -6.54 -11.52
N PRO A 210 14.80 -5.57 -11.61
CA PRO A 210 14.91 -4.54 -10.59
C PRO A 210 13.60 -3.77 -10.45
N ASP A 211 13.29 -3.32 -9.24
CA ASP A 211 12.09 -2.55 -8.98
C ASP A 211 11.98 -1.33 -9.92
N GLY A 212 10.77 -1.08 -10.42
CA GLY A 212 10.47 -0.03 -11.41
C GLY A 212 10.85 -0.34 -12.86
N TRP A 213 11.47 -1.48 -13.17
CA TRP A 213 11.75 -1.88 -14.55
C TRP A 213 10.55 -2.61 -15.17
N ILE A 214 10.18 -2.21 -16.39
CA ILE A 214 9.20 -2.91 -17.21
C ILE A 214 9.91 -3.74 -18.27
N SER A 215 9.34 -4.90 -18.64
CA SER A 215 9.88 -5.69 -19.74
C SER A 215 9.66 -4.98 -21.08
N GLU A 216 10.46 -5.32 -22.10
CA GLU A 216 10.26 -4.80 -23.46
C GLU A 216 8.84 -5.08 -23.96
N ALA A 217 8.31 -6.27 -23.66
CA ALA A 217 6.93 -6.63 -24.00
C ALA A 217 5.89 -5.74 -23.32
N GLN A 218 6.11 -5.38 -22.04
CA GLN A 218 5.26 -4.41 -21.35
C GLN A 218 5.39 -3.02 -21.99
N ASP A 219 6.60 -2.55 -22.26
CA ASP A 219 6.82 -1.24 -22.87
C ASP A 219 6.15 -1.12 -24.26
N GLU A 220 6.28 -2.14 -25.11
CA GLU A 220 5.59 -2.22 -26.40
C GLU A 220 4.07 -2.20 -26.26
N LEU A 221 3.53 -2.97 -25.31
CA LEU A 221 2.11 -2.99 -25.02
C LEU A 221 1.60 -1.61 -24.55
N MET A 222 2.36 -0.94 -23.68
CA MET A 222 2.01 0.40 -23.20
C MET A 222 2.06 1.47 -24.29
N LYS A 223 3.01 1.36 -25.23
CA LYS A 223 3.12 2.29 -26.37
C LYS A 223 1.98 2.11 -27.38
N ASN A 224 1.57 0.86 -27.63
CA ASN A 224 0.58 0.54 -28.65
C ASN A 224 -0.88 0.60 -28.15
N ASN A 225 -1.10 0.58 -26.83
CA ASN A 225 -2.44 0.64 -26.23
C ASN A 225 -2.58 1.83 -25.25
N SER A 226 -2.13 3.01 -25.67
CA SER A 226 -2.17 4.23 -24.85
C SER A 226 -3.57 4.68 -24.46
N SER A 227 -4.58 4.35 -25.28
CA SER A 227 -5.97 4.75 -25.06
C SER A 227 -6.69 3.85 -24.04
N GLY A 228 -6.36 2.55 -23.99
CA GLY A 228 -6.79 1.63 -22.94
C GLY A 228 -6.09 1.83 -21.58
N ARG A 229 -5.11 2.73 -21.50
CA ARG A 229 -4.40 3.09 -20.26
C ARG A 229 -5.17 4.09 -19.41
N TYR A 230 -5.94 4.96 -20.06
CA TYR A 230 -6.74 5.94 -19.34
C TYR A 230 -7.97 5.21 -18.80
N LEU A 231 -7.80 4.69 -17.60
CA LEU A 231 -8.85 4.04 -16.88
C LEU A 231 -9.67 5.09 -16.14
N TYR A 232 -10.97 4.93 -16.22
CA TYR A 232 -11.97 5.82 -15.69
C TYR A 232 -12.89 5.07 -14.73
N ASP A 233 -13.74 5.78 -13.97
CA ASP A 233 -14.84 5.15 -13.25
C ASP A 233 -16.16 5.21 -14.02
N VAL A 234 -17.16 4.55 -13.44
CA VAL A 234 -18.57 4.55 -13.88
C VAL A 234 -19.18 5.95 -14.00
N ASP A 235 -18.69 6.92 -13.24
CA ASP A 235 -19.23 8.29 -13.21
C ASP A 235 -18.45 9.22 -14.13
N HIS A 236 -17.33 8.76 -14.70
CA HIS A 236 -16.47 9.58 -15.51
C HIS A 236 -17.15 9.89 -16.86
N PRO A 237 -17.23 11.16 -17.28
CA PRO A 237 -17.99 11.59 -18.44
C PRO A 237 -17.37 11.18 -19.80
N TYR A 238 -16.49 10.19 -19.84
CA TYR A 238 -15.78 9.80 -21.06
C TYR A 238 -16.62 8.94 -21.99
N SER A 239 -17.37 9.64 -22.83
CA SER A 239 -17.70 9.17 -24.18
C SER A 239 -17.03 10.03 -25.27
N ALA A 240 -16.05 10.88 -24.94
CA ALA A 240 -15.59 11.96 -25.83
C ALA A 240 -14.09 11.94 -26.23
N GLY A 241 -13.28 10.99 -25.73
CA GLY A 241 -11.85 10.88 -26.09
C GLY A 241 -10.93 11.90 -25.39
N VAL A 242 -9.61 11.74 -25.50
CA VAL A 242 -8.57 12.53 -24.77
C VAL A 242 -8.82 14.04 -24.92
N PRO A 243 -8.73 14.88 -23.85
CA PRO A 243 -9.06 16.29 -23.96
C PRO A 243 -8.05 16.98 -24.89
N SER A 244 -8.52 17.90 -25.72
CA SER A 244 -7.65 18.65 -26.63
C SER A 244 -6.48 19.30 -25.88
N GLY A 245 -5.25 19.10 -26.36
CA GLY A 245 -4.03 19.64 -25.76
C GLY A 245 -3.20 18.63 -24.95
N TYR A 246 -3.68 17.39 -24.82
CA TYR A 246 -2.94 16.26 -24.26
C TYR A 246 -2.74 15.21 -25.36
N GLY A 247 -1.72 15.37 -26.20
CA GLY A 247 -1.38 14.45 -27.31
C GLY A 247 -0.06 14.79 -27.96
#